data_AF-A0A832K5C0-F1
#
_entry.id   AF-A0A832K5C0-F1
#
_cell.length_a   1.000
_cell.length_b   1.000
_cell.length_c   1.000
_cell.angle_alpha   90.00
_cell.angle_beta   90.00
_cell.angle_gamma   90.00
#
_symmetry.space_group_name_H-M   'P 1'
#
loop_
_entity.id
_entity.type
_entity.pdbx_description
1 polymer ?
#
loop_
_entity_poly.entity_id
_entity_poly.type
_entity_poly.pdbx_seq_one_letter_code
_entity_poly.pdbx_strand_id
1 'polypeptide(L)'
;MKNSQDNGNLPGRENRLDPTVCGVNATPHPPPVMVFHPPSLFRSGTLLRINAYGFLLLTPVLVAFLVVSVLPFGKVTFLVPALVMAASLYFLPFGFGNSVVTRLVRRLQPQAGRTANSFIAQLAFDPRLRHGWRALLEDADDVGCLTVNEGELVFAGDAVCLNIPAAHIREVHCQNIGWRGLFLYGPRVHVTFSDGHQWRHVQFGERSSLVLPASRRVAHEMTSRVRALVNRPG
;
A
#
# COMPACT_ATOMS: atom_id res chain seq x y z
N MET A 1 -91.15 -7.45 -27.42
CA MET A 1 -89.79 -8.01 -27.31
C MET A 1 -88.85 -7.00 -27.94
N LYS A 2 -87.98 -6.43 -27.11
CA LYS A 2 -87.31 -5.13 -27.30
C LYS A 2 -85.80 -5.35 -27.14
N ASN A 3 -85.02 -4.52 -27.83
CA ASN A 3 -83.58 -4.25 -27.70
C ASN A 3 -82.63 -5.09 -28.55
N SER A 4 -82.43 -4.62 -29.78
CA SER A 4 -81.17 -4.72 -30.51
C SER A 4 -80.20 -3.72 -29.89
N GLN A 5 -79.08 -4.22 -29.36
CA GLN A 5 -78.04 -3.40 -28.75
C GLN A 5 -77.11 -2.82 -29.81
N ASP A 6 -76.83 -1.55 -29.59
CA ASP A 6 -76.02 -0.61 -30.34
C ASP A 6 -74.63 -0.46 -29.68
N ASN A 7 -73.71 0.12 -30.43
CA ASN A 7 -72.42 0.71 -30.03
C ASN A 7 -71.26 -0.25 -29.71
N GLY A 8 -70.03 0.03 -30.10
CA GLY A 8 -69.45 1.30 -30.54
C GLY A 8 -67.94 1.22 -30.24
N ASN A 9 -67.18 1.93 -31.05
CA ASN A 9 -65.75 1.74 -31.26
C ASN A 9 -64.87 2.46 -30.21
N LEU A 10 -63.65 1.92 -30.03
CA LEU A 10 -62.38 2.57 -29.67
C LEU A 10 -61.96 2.78 -28.19
N PRO A 11 -60.62 2.79 -27.95
CA PRO A 11 -59.99 2.38 -26.70
C PRO A 11 -59.48 3.55 -25.87
N GLY A 12 -59.47 3.39 -24.55
CA GLY A 12 -58.96 4.38 -23.61
C GLY A 12 -58.36 3.73 -22.36
N ARG A 13 -57.02 3.80 -22.29
CA ARG A 13 -56.17 3.87 -21.09
C ARG A 13 -56.88 4.01 -19.73
N GLU A 14 -56.48 3.16 -18.77
CA GLU A 14 -55.68 3.56 -17.58
C GLU A 14 -55.47 2.34 -16.68
N ASN A 15 -54.33 1.65 -16.86
CA ASN A 15 -53.77 0.83 -15.78
C ASN A 15 -52.74 1.69 -15.06
N ARG A 16 -53.04 1.97 -13.80
CA ARG A 16 -52.22 2.65 -12.81
C ARG A 16 -51.54 1.57 -11.95
N LEU A 17 -50.32 1.87 -11.47
CA LEU A 17 -49.36 1.04 -10.68
C LEU A 17 -48.34 0.34 -11.62
N ASP A 18 -47.03 0.60 -11.62
CA ASP A 18 -46.13 0.87 -10.49
C ASP A 18 -45.06 1.96 -10.79
N PRO A 19 -44.65 2.76 -9.78
CA PRO A 19 -43.54 3.70 -9.88
C PRO A 19 -42.29 3.14 -9.17
N THR A 20 -41.63 2.12 -9.71
CA THR A 20 -40.30 1.74 -9.18
C THR A 20 -39.50 0.88 -10.15
N VAL A 21 -39.00 1.48 -11.23
CA VAL A 21 -37.72 1.05 -11.82
C VAL A 21 -36.97 2.32 -12.25
N CYS A 22 -36.46 3.06 -11.26
CA CYS A 22 -35.31 3.92 -11.49
C CYS A 22 -34.14 2.99 -11.86
N GLY A 23 -34.06 2.66 -13.14
CA GLY A 23 -32.84 2.17 -13.76
C GLY A 23 -31.82 3.30 -13.69
N VAL A 24 -31.17 3.41 -12.53
CA VAL A 24 -29.85 4.02 -12.47
C VAL A 24 -28.97 3.06 -13.25
N ASN A 25 -28.86 3.30 -14.55
CA ASN A 25 -27.74 2.80 -15.34
C ASN A 25 -26.49 3.44 -14.75
N ALA A 26 -26.00 2.86 -13.65
CA ALA A 26 -24.65 3.09 -13.18
C ALA A 26 -23.77 2.62 -14.34
N THR A 27 -23.20 3.57 -15.08
CA THR A 27 -22.09 3.31 -15.97
C THR A 27 -21.11 2.41 -15.21
N PRO A 28 -20.80 1.19 -15.70
CA PRO A 28 -19.90 0.31 -15.00
C PRO A 28 -18.57 1.04 -14.87
N HIS A 29 -18.16 1.33 -13.64
CA HIS A 29 -16.81 1.81 -13.39
C HIS A 29 -15.82 0.79 -13.99
N PRO A 30 -14.76 1.25 -14.67
CA PRO A 30 -13.81 0.32 -15.27
C PRO A 30 -13.24 -0.59 -14.17
N PRO A 31 -13.03 -1.88 -14.44
CA PRO A 31 -12.47 -2.77 -13.44
C PRO A 31 -11.03 -2.34 -13.09
N PRO A 32 -10.53 -2.68 -11.89
CA PRO A 32 -9.12 -2.56 -11.57
C PRO A 32 -8.25 -3.22 -12.63
N VAL A 33 -7.24 -2.49 -13.13
CA VAL A 33 -6.33 -2.94 -14.18
C VAL A 33 -4.97 -3.23 -13.57
N MET A 34 -4.41 -4.39 -13.88
CA MET A 34 -3.07 -4.79 -13.47
C MET A 34 -2.25 -5.21 -14.67
N VAL A 35 -1.05 -4.67 -14.79
CA VAL A 35 -0.11 -4.98 -15.87
C VAL A 35 1.22 -5.41 -15.28
N PHE A 36 1.77 -6.50 -15.84
CA PHE A 36 3.06 -7.05 -15.45
C PHE A 36 4.13 -6.73 -16.49
N HIS A 37 5.31 -6.37 -15.99
CA HIS A 37 6.51 -6.13 -16.77
C HIS A 37 7.70 -6.89 -16.16
N PRO A 38 8.69 -7.28 -16.97
CA PRO A 38 9.94 -7.83 -16.43
C PRO A 38 10.65 -6.76 -15.58
N PRO A 39 11.14 -7.11 -14.36
CA PRO A 39 11.77 -6.14 -13.48
C PRO A 39 13.07 -5.58 -14.09
N SER A 40 13.21 -4.27 -14.07
CA SER A 40 14.32 -3.58 -14.74
C SER A 40 15.42 -3.17 -13.74
N LEU A 41 15.04 -2.57 -12.61
CA LEU A 41 15.96 -1.99 -11.62
C LEU A 41 16.11 -2.82 -10.35
N PHE A 42 15.05 -3.48 -9.88
CA PHE A 42 15.05 -4.29 -8.66
C PHE A 42 15.43 -5.73 -8.97
N ARG A 43 16.63 -5.90 -9.55
CA ARG A 43 17.29 -7.20 -9.79
C ARG A 43 17.95 -7.72 -8.50
N SER A 44 18.30 -9.00 -8.47
CA SER A 44 18.91 -9.66 -7.31
C SER A 44 20.14 -8.93 -6.74
N GLY A 45 21.00 -8.36 -7.60
CA GLY A 45 22.15 -7.58 -7.15
C GLY A 45 21.77 -6.29 -6.42
N THR A 46 20.71 -5.61 -6.86
CA THR A 46 20.18 -4.42 -6.19
C THR A 46 19.59 -4.78 -4.84
N LEU A 47 18.84 -5.90 -4.76
CA LEU A 47 18.30 -6.41 -3.50
C LEU A 47 19.39 -6.77 -2.50
N LEU A 48 20.49 -7.38 -2.96
CA LEU A 48 21.62 -7.69 -2.10
C LEU A 48 22.22 -6.40 -1.51
N ARG A 49 22.37 -5.35 -2.31
CA ARG A 49 22.85 -4.05 -1.82
C ARG A 49 21.89 -3.43 -0.81
N ILE A 50 20.58 -3.46 -1.07
CA ILE A 50 19.57 -2.94 -0.14
C ILE A 50 19.64 -3.67 1.21
N ASN A 51 19.75 -5.00 1.19
CA ASN A 51 19.88 -5.80 2.40
C ASN A 51 21.24 -5.62 3.10
N ALA A 52 22.30 -5.30 2.36
CA ALA A 52 23.62 -5.06 2.94
C ALA A 52 23.66 -3.84 3.88
N TYR A 53 22.80 -2.83 3.66
CA TYR A 53 22.64 -1.71 4.59
C TYR A 53 22.14 -2.16 5.97
N GLY A 54 21.47 -3.31 6.06
CA GLY A 54 21.04 -3.88 7.33
C GLY A 54 22.22 -4.26 8.22
N PHE A 55 23.29 -4.82 7.63
CA PHE A 55 24.51 -5.14 8.36
C PHE A 55 25.20 -3.87 8.90
N LEU A 56 25.10 -2.75 8.19
CA LEU A 56 25.67 -1.48 8.64
C LEU A 56 25.00 -0.96 9.92
N LEU A 57 23.72 -1.24 10.13
CA LEU A 57 23.04 -0.95 11.41
C LEU A 57 23.39 -1.93 12.54
N LEU A 58 23.86 -3.13 12.20
CA LEU A 58 24.26 -4.14 13.18
C LEU A 58 25.68 -3.87 13.72
N THR A 59 26.59 -3.34 12.89
CA THR A 59 27.96 -2.99 13.28
C THR A 59 28.06 -2.18 14.57
N PRO A 60 27.36 -1.03 14.76
CA PRO A 60 27.47 -0.27 16.00
C PRO A 60 26.98 -1.05 17.21
N VAL A 61 25.96 -1.90 17.06
CA VAL A 61 25.46 -2.78 18.13
C VAL A 61 26.55 -3.76 18.56
N LEU A 62 27.18 -4.45 17.60
CA LEU A 62 28.26 -5.40 17.88
C LEU A 62 29.46 -4.72 18.54
N VAL A 63 29.86 -3.55 18.04
CA VAL A 63 30.94 -2.75 18.64
C VAL A 63 30.58 -2.34 20.07
N ALA A 64 29.34 -1.95 20.34
CA ALA A 64 28.90 -1.61 21.69
C ALA A 64 29.01 -2.78 22.66
N PHE A 65 28.59 -3.99 22.25
CA PHE A 65 28.76 -5.19 23.06
C PHE A 65 30.23 -5.53 23.30
N LEU A 66 31.08 -5.41 22.26
CA LEU A 66 32.52 -5.65 22.38
C LEU A 66 33.18 -4.66 23.36
N VAL A 67 32.87 -3.37 23.25
CA VAL A 67 33.40 -2.33 24.14
C VAL A 67 32.97 -2.57 25.58
N VAL A 68 31.69 -2.91 25.80
CA VAL A 68 31.18 -3.23 27.15
C VAL A 68 31.84 -4.48 27.73
N SER A 69 32.24 -5.45 26.89
CA SER A 69 32.90 -6.68 27.36
C SER A 69 34.30 -6.46 27.93
N VAL A 70 34.97 -5.36 27.58
CA VAL A 70 36.34 -5.04 28.03
C VAL A 70 36.37 -3.92 29.09
N LEU A 71 35.26 -3.23 29.31
CA LEU A 71 35.15 -2.17 30.31
C LEU A 71 34.85 -2.76 31.69
N PRO A 72 35.38 -2.18 32.77
CA PRO A 72 34.98 -2.56 34.12
C PRO A 72 33.48 -2.35 34.31
N PHE A 73 32.82 -3.33 34.92
CA PHE A 73 31.36 -3.32 35.14
C PHE A 73 30.94 -2.14 36.03
N GLY A 74 30.33 -1.12 35.43
CA GLY A 74 29.72 0.01 36.11
C GLY A 74 28.27 0.19 35.65
N LYS A 75 27.46 0.93 36.42
CA LYS A 75 26.04 1.18 36.09
C LYS A 75 25.88 1.86 34.72
N VAL A 76 26.84 2.70 34.32
CA VAL A 76 26.84 3.40 33.02
C VAL A 76 27.14 2.44 31.86
N THR A 77 27.89 1.37 32.10
CA THR A 77 28.31 0.40 31.08
C THR A 77 27.12 -0.36 30.49
N PHE A 78 26.05 -0.59 31.27
CA PHE A 78 24.80 -1.21 30.79
C PHE A 78 23.91 -0.28 29.95
N LEU A 79 24.06 1.03 30.08
CA LEU A 79 23.30 2.00 29.28
C LEU A 79 23.78 2.06 27.83
N VAL A 80 25.05 1.73 27.58
CA VAL A 80 25.66 1.84 26.24
C VAL A 80 24.96 0.93 25.21
N PRO A 81 24.79 -0.39 25.43
CA PRO A 81 24.14 -1.25 24.46
C PRO A 81 22.66 -0.89 24.27
N ALA A 82 21.97 -0.49 25.35
CA ALA A 82 20.58 -0.07 25.29
C ALA A 82 20.39 1.18 24.41
N LEU A 83 21.25 2.20 24.58
CA LEU A 83 21.22 3.41 23.76
C LEU A 83 21.56 3.12 22.30
N VAL A 84 22.55 2.26 22.03
CA VAL A 84 22.91 1.89 20.66
C VAL A 84 21.79 1.10 20.00
N MET A 85 21.14 0.17 20.71
CA MET A 85 19.97 -0.55 20.20
C MET A 85 18.83 0.42 19.88
N ALA A 86 18.53 1.37 20.76
CA ALA A 86 17.50 2.38 20.51
C ALA A 86 17.84 3.26 19.28
N ALA A 87 19.10 3.66 19.13
CA ALA A 87 19.57 4.41 17.97
C ALA A 87 19.45 3.58 16.67
N SER A 88 19.86 2.31 16.68
CA SER A 88 19.71 1.43 15.52
C SER A 88 18.24 1.22 15.12
N LEU A 89 17.33 1.08 16.10
CA LEU A 89 15.89 1.01 15.84
C LEU A 89 15.34 2.33 15.27
N TYR A 90 15.81 3.47 15.76
CA TYR A 90 15.42 4.78 15.23
C TYR A 90 15.78 4.94 13.75
N PHE A 91 16.97 4.48 13.35
CA PHE A 91 17.48 4.52 11.98
C PHE A 91 17.17 3.26 11.14
N LEU A 92 16.29 2.38 11.62
CA LEU A 92 16.01 1.11 10.95
C LEU A 92 15.58 1.26 9.47
N PRO A 93 14.74 2.25 9.08
CA PRO A 93 14.40 2.45 7.67
C PRO A 93 15.62 2.78 6.78
N PHE A 94 16.61 3.48 7.32
CA PHE A 94 17.87 3.71 6.61
C PHE A 94 18.63 2.40 6.38
N GLY A 95 18.70 1.51 7.38
CA GLY A 95 19.32 0.19 7.22
C GLY A 95 18.55 -0.76 6.31
N PHE A 96 17.24 -0.58 6.15
CA PHE A 96 16.49 -1.27 5.11
C PHE A 96 16.71 -0.68 3.71
N GLY A 97 17.69 0.21 3.53
CA GLY A 97 18.11 0.72 2.23
C GLY A 97 17.12 1.72 1.61
N ASN A 98 16.28 2.40 2.40
CA ASN A 98 15.28 3.35 1.89
C ASN A 98 15.91 4.47 1.04
N SER A 99 17.16 4.85 1.31
CA SER A 99 17.90 5.81 0.48
C SER A 99 18.15 5.31 -0.95
N VAL A 100 18.53 4.04 -1.08
CA VAL A 100 18.75 3.37 -2.36
C VAL A 100 17.42 3.16 -3.07
N VAL A 101 16.42 2.64 -2.36
CA VAL A 101 15.05 2.45 -2.89
C VAL A 101 14.49 3.76 -3.41
N THR A 102 14.53 4.82 -2.61
CA THR A 102 14.05 6.15 -2.99
C THR A 102 14.72 6.66 -4.26
N ARG A 103 16.04 6.47 -4.36
CA ARG A 103 16.81 6.87 -5.55
C ARG A 103 16.38 6.08 -6.79
N LEU A 104 16.15 4.78 -6.66
CA LEU A 104 15.76 3.91 -7.77
C LEU A 104 14.33 4.20 -8.22
N VAL A 105 13.39 4.32 -7.29
CA VAL A 105 11.99 4.66 -7.63
C VAL A 105 11.94 6.03 -8.30
N ARG A 106 12.72 7.02 -7.83
CA ARG A 106 12.80 8.34 -8.50
C ARG A 106 13.43 8.32 -9.88
N ARG A 107 14.18 7.28 -10.25
CA ARG A 107 14.66 7.09 -11.63
C ARG A 107 13.55 6.58 -12.54
N LEU A 108 12.64 5.75 -12.02
CA LEU A 108 11.46 5.27 -12.75
C LEU A 108 10.37 6.35 -12.82
N GLN A 109 10.14 7.03 -11.70
CA GLN A 109 9.07 7.99 -11.48
C GLN A 109 9.64 9.24 -10.80
N PRO A 110 10.10 10.26 -11.56
CA PRO A 110 10.76 11.45 -11.01
C PRO A 110 9.94 12.23 -9.97
N GLN A 111 8.60 12.12 -10.04
CA GLN A 111 7.68 12.79 -9.11
C GLN A 111 7.39 12.00 -7.83
N ALA A 112 7.93 10.78 -7.70
CA ALA A 112 7.63 9.89 -6.59
C ALA A 112 8.04 10.49 -5.23
N GLY A 113 7.05 10.63 -4.33
CA GLY A 113 7.26 11.19 -2.99
C GLY A 113 7.56 12.69 -2.98
N ARG A 114 7.30 13.42 -4.07
CA ARG A 114 7.49 14.89 -4.15
C ARG A 114 6.19 15.67 -4.12
N THR A 115 5.06 15.03 -4.43
CA THR A 115 3.74 15.65 -4.37
C THR A 115 2.98 15.13 -3.16
N ALA A 116 2.01 15.91 -2.66
CA ALA A 116 1.24 15.57 -1.46
C ALA A 116 0.41 14.27 -1.59
N ASN A 117 0.18 13.81 -2.82
CA ASN A 117 -0.59 12.61 -3.12
C ASN A 117 0.28 11.47 -3.66
N SER A 118 1.61 11.62 -3.67
CA SER A 118 2.55 10.62 -4.18
C SER A 118 3.43 10.09 -3.07
N PHE A 119 3.56 8.77 -2.99
CA PHE A 119 4.30 8.06 -1.96
C PHE A 119 5.24 7.04 -2.60
N ILE A 120 6.45 6.90 -2.07
CA ILE A 120 7.32 5.78 -2.43
C ILE A 120 6.93 4.61 -1.54
N ALA A 121 6.36 3.58 -2.15
CA ALA A 121 5.76 2.47 -1.43
C ALA A 121 6.19 1.12 -2.02
N GLN A 122 6.20 0.11 -1.16
CA GLN A 122 6.20 -1.28 -1.57
C GLN A 122 4.76 -1.79 -1.67
N LEU A 123 4.50 -2.65 -2.65
CA LEU A 123 3.24 -3.33 -2.90
C LEU A 123 3.40 -4.81 -2.52
N ALA A 124 2.43 -5.35 -1.80
CA ALA A 124 2.31 -6.79 -1.54
C ALA A 124 0.86 -7.23 -1.79
N PHE A 125 0.70 -8.38 -2.44
CA PHE A 125 -0.57 -9.03 -2.70
C PHE A 125 -0.85 -10.12 -1.67
N ASP A 126 -2.13 -10.43 -1.47
CA ASP A 126 -2.56 -11.66 -0.83
C ASP A 126 -3.60 -12.40 -1.70
N PRO A 127 -3.27 -13.62 -2.20
CA PRO A 127 -1.99 -14.33 -2.03
C PRO A 127 -0.83 -13.64 -2.75
N ARG A 128 0.41 -13.88 -2.28
CA ARG A 128 1.62 -13.29 -2.88
C ARG A 128 1.84 -13.77 -4.31
N LEU A 129 2.34 -12.87 -5.15
CA LEU A 129 2.70 -13.19 -6.52
C LEU A 129 4.08 -13.86 -6.59
N ARG A 130 5.03 -13.40 -5.75
CA ARG A 130 6.39 -13.92 -5.75
C ARG A 130 6.57 -15.09 -4.79
N HIS A 131 7.31 -16.09 -5.25
CA HIS A 131 7.65 -17.31 -4.52
C HIS A 131 9.18 -17.52 -4.50
N GLY A 132 9.66 -18.37 -3.58
CA GLY A 132 11.08 -18.75 -3.48
C GLY A 132 11.96 -17.82 -2.65
N TRP A 133 13.29 -17.91 -2.81
CA TRP A 133 14.28 -17.20 -1.97
C TRP A 133 14.10 -15.69 -1.92
N ARG A 134 13.64 -15.08 -3.02
CA ARG A 134 13.36 -13.64 -3.05
C ARG A 134 12.21 -13.27 -2.11
N ALA A 135 11.17 -14.09 -2.03
CA ALA A 135 10.04 -13.86 -1.12
C ALA A 135 10.42 -14.04 0.36
N LEU A 136 11.52 -14.75 0.66
CA LEU A 136 12.08 -14.85 2.01
C LEU A 136 12.87 -13.59 2.41
N LEU A 137 13.58 -12.98 1.45
CA LEU A 137 14.41 -11.79 1.68
C LEU A 137 13.61 -10.49 1.62
N GLU A 138 12.57 -10.45 0.78
CA GLU A 138 11.80 -9.24 0.50
C GLU A 138 10.33 -9.47 0.83
N ASP A 139 9.79 -8.63 1.71
CA ASP A 139 8.41 -8.71 2.17
C ASP A 139 7.40 -8.06 1.20
N ALA A 140 7.81 -7.82 -0.05
CA ALA A 140 7.08 -7.10 -1.07
C ALA A 140 7.09 -7.84 -2.42
N ASP A 141 6.00 -7.71 -3.16
CA ASP A 141 5.90 -8.18 -4.54
C ASP A 141 6.44 -7.15 -5.54
N ASP A 142 6.36 -5.85 -5.22
CA ASP A 142 7.01 -4.80 -6.00
C ASP A 142 7.29 -3.54 -5.19
N VAL A 143 8.09 -2.62 -5.74
CA VAL A 143 8.39 -1.32 -5.14
C VAL A 143 8.27 -0.22 -6.18
N GLY A 144 7.60 0.87 -5.82
CA GLY A 144 7.17 1.87 -6.78
C GLY A 144 6.66 3.17 -6.17
N CYS A 145 5.98 3.92 -7.03
CA CYS A 145 5.25 5.12 -6.67
C CYS A 145 3.76 4.80 -6.54
N LEU A 146 3.18 5.05 -5.36
CA LEU A 146 1.75 5.07 -5.15
C LEU A 146 1.25 6.51 -5.27
N THR A 147 0.26 6.74 -6.11
CA THR A 147 -0.36 8.04 -6.33
C THR A 147 -1.85 7.96 -6.06
N VAL A 148 -2.37 8.87 -5.23
CA VAL A 148 -3.80 9.03 -4.96
C VAL A 148 -4.34 10.11 -5.88
N ASN A 149 -5.03 9.72 -6.94
CA ASN A 149 -5.67 10.63 -7.89
C ASN A 149 -7.12 10.90 -7.48
N GLU A 150 -7.82 11.72 -8.27
CA GLU A 150 -9.26 11.87 -8.13
C GLU A 150 -9.96 10.62 -8.66
N GLY A 151 -10.65 9.88 -7.77
CA GLY A 151 -11.45 8.71 -8.15
C GLY A 151 -10.67 7.42 -8.39
N GLU A 152 -9.34 7.43 -8.31
CA GLU A 152 -8.51 6.23 -8.50
C GLU A 152 -7.22 6.24 -7.64
N LEU A 153 -6.73 5.03 -7.38
CA LEU A 153 -5.46 4.75 -6.73
C LEU A 153 -4.53 4.07 -7.74
N VAL A 154 -3.42 4.72 -8.06
CA VAL A 154 -2.48 4.25 -9.08
C VAL A 154 -1.15 3.89 -8.43
N PHE A 155 -0.68 2.67 -8.67
CA PHE A 155 0.66 2.24 -8.30
C PHE A 155 1.48 1.95 -9.56
N ALA A 156 2.64 2.60 -9.67
CA ALA A 156 3.61 2.40 -10.74
C ALA A 156 4.92 1.88 -10.14
N GLY A 157 5.12 0.57 -10.20
CA GLY A 157 6.30 -0.13 -9.73
C GLY A 157 7.31 -0.46 -10.83
N ASP A 158 8.33 -1.23 -10.47
CA ASP A 158 9.35 -1.72 -11.42
C ASP A 158 8.83 -2.87 -12.29
N ALA A 159 7.91 -3.68 -11.76
CA ALA A 159 7.36 -4.84 -12.44
C ALA A 159 5.82 -4.86 -12.50
N VAL A 160 5.15 -4.06 -11.68
CA VAL A 160 3.69 -4.05 -11.53
C VAL A 160 3.18 -2.62 -11.68
N CYS A 161 2.25 -2.46 -12.61
CA CYS A 161 1.41 -1.27 -12.70
C CYS A 161 -0.02 -1.68 -12.30
N LEU A 162 -0.59 -0.96 -11.34
CA LEU A 162 -1.90 -1.24 -10.78
C LEU A 162 -2.73 0.04 -10.76
N ASN A 163 -3.90 0.02 -11.39
CA ASN A 163 -4.89 1.08 -11.30
C ASN A 163 -6.16 0.54 -10.64
N ILE A 164 -6.58 1.17 -9.56
CA ILE A 164 -7.75 0.80 -8.77
C ILE A 164 -8.71 1.99 -8.71
N PRO A 165 -9.85 1.95 -9.39
CA PRO A 165 -10.87 2.96 -9.21
C PRO A 165 -11.50 2.87 -7.81
N ALA A 166 -11.79 4.02 -7.21
CA ALA A 166 -12.29 4.14 -5.84
C ALA A 166 -13.58 3.34 -5.61
N ALA A 167 -14.43 3.24 -6.64
CA ALA A 167 -15.68 2.48 -6.62
C ALA A 167 -15.49 0.97 -6.33
N HIS A 168 -14.29 0.42 -6.58
CA HIS A 168 -13.97 -0.98 -6.31
C HIS A 168 -13.31 -1.20 -4.95
N ILE A 169 -13.00 -0.13 -4.21
CA ILE A 169 -12.40 -0.22 -2.88
C ILE A 169 -13.51 -0.35 -1.84
N ARG A 170 -13.56 -1.50 -1.18
CA ARG A 170 -14.55 -1.79 -0.14
C ARG A 170 -14.12 -1.21 1.21
N GLU A 171 -12.87 -1.46 1.58
CA GLU A 171 -12.34 -1.09 2.90
C GLU A 171 -10.87 -0.68 2.84
N VAL A 172 -10.49 0.26 3.70
CA VAL A 172 -9.11 0.75 3.84
C VAL A 172 -8.70 0.77 5.32
N HIS A 173 -7.76 -0.09 5.67
CA HIS A 173 -7.26 -0.25 7.04
C HIS A 173 -5.80 0.19 7.17
N CYS A 174 -5.47 0.79 8.31
CA CYS A 174 -4.08 1.00 8.72
C CYS A 174 -3.72 -0.14 9.67
N GLN A 175 -2.87 -1.07 9.23
CA GLN A 175 -2.56 -2.25 10.01
C GLN A 175 -1.10 -2.24 10.46
N ASN A 176 -0.89 -2.41 11.76
CA ASN A 176 0.42 -2.76 12.30
C ASN A 176 0.61 -4.27 12.15
N ILE A 177 1.74 -4.72 11.61
CA ILE A 177 2.07 -6.14 11.42
C ILE A 177 2.56 -6.73 12.76
N GLY A 178 1.66 -6.79 13.75
CA GLY A 178 1.96 -7.29 15.10
C GLY A 178 3.09 -6.54 15.82
N TRP A 179 3.74 -7.22 16.76
CA TRP A 179 4.84 -6.65 17.57
C TRP A 179 6.03 -6.21 16.71
N ARG A 180 6.30 -6.94 15.61
CA ARG A 180 7.32 -6.55 14.63
C ARG A 180 6.93 -5.25 13.93
N GLY A 181 5.67 -5.08 13.55
CA GLY A 181 5.13 -3.84 13.00
C GLY A 181 5.14 -2.68 13.99
N LEU A 182 5.06 -2.94 15.29
CA LEU A 182 5.11 -1.87 16.29
C LEU A 182 6.53 -1.32 16.47
N PHE A 183 7.56 -2.18 16.47
CA PHE A 183 8.94 -1.74 16.79
C PHE A 183 9.89 -1.68 15.59
N LEU A 184 9.62 -2.43 14.51
CA LEU A 184 10.54 -2.64 13.39
C LEU A 184 10.01 -2.10 12.06
N TYR A 185 8.71 -1.85 11.91
CA TYR A 185 8.15 -1.36 10.65
C TYR A 185 7.22 -0.16 10.87
N GLY A 186 6.92 0.57 9.81
CA GLY A 186 5.76 1.45 9.77
C GLY A 186 4.47 0.64 9.58
N PRO A 187 3.30 1.21 9.91
CA PRO A 187 2.02 0.62 9.55
C PRO A 187 1.90 0.46 8.03
N ARG A 188 1.08 -0.49 7.58
CA ARG A 188 0.74 -0.65 6.16
C ARG A 188 -0.70 -0.23 5.89
N VAL A 189 -0.92 0.28 4.68
CA VAL A 189 -2.26 0.56 4.15
C VAL A 189 -2.76 -0.71 3.49
N HIS A 190 -3.81 -1.29 4.06
CA HIS A 190 -4.47 -2.47 3.55
C HIS A 190 -5.73 -2.05 2.80
N VAL A 191 -5.84 -2.43 1.54
CA VAL A 191 -6.98 -2.11 0.67
C VAL A 191 -7.66 -3.41 0.27
N THR A 192 -8.94 -3.53 0.59
CA THR A 192 -9.77 -4.69 0.27
C THR A 192 -10.76 -4.32 -0.85
N PHE A 193 -10.99 -5.25 -1.77
CA PHE A 193 -11.80 -5.03 -2.96
C PHE A 193 -13.19 -5.64 -2.85
N SER A 194 -14.11 -5.13 -3.66
CA SER A 194 -15.38 -5.80 -3.98
C SER A 194 -15.09 -7.16 -4.62
N ASP A 195 -15.93 -8.16 -4.35
CA ASP A 195 -15.70 -9.55 -4.76
C ASP A 195 -15.54 -9.71 -6.29
N GLY A 196 -14.64 -10.59 -6.74
CA GLY A 196 -14.45 -10.93 -8.16
C GLY A 196 -13.03 -10.76 -8.71
N HIS A 197 -12.08 -10.24 -7.94
CA HIS A 197 -10.68 -10.10 -8.35
C HIS A 197 -9.83 -11.32 -7.91
N GLN A 198 -8.80 -11.67 -8.68
CA GLN A 198 -7.89 -12.79 -8.36
C GLN A 198 -7.08 -12.56 -7.08
N TRP A 199 -7.03 -11.33 -6.59
CA TRP A 199 -6.31 -10.88 -5.40
C TRP A 199 -7.32 -10.24 -4.44
N ARG A 200 -7.39 -10.76 -3.21
CA ARG A 200 -8.44 -10.39 -2.24
C ARG A 200 -8.19 -9.02 -1.61
N HIS A 201 -6.91 -8.67 -1.48
CA HIS A 201 -6.47 -7.40 -0.95
C HIS A 201 -5.04 -7.10 -1.37
N VAL A 202 -4.66 -5.83 -1.26
CA VAL A 202 -3.30 -5.35 -1.46
C VAL A 202 -2.85 -4.54 -0.26
N GLN A 203 -1.55 -4.57 -0.02
CA GLN A 203 -0.91 -3.84 1.08
C GLN A 203 0.16 -2.91 0.53
N PHE A 204 0.12 -1.66 0.98
CA PHE A 204 1.13 -0.65 0.69
C PHE A 204 1.94 -0.33 1.94
N GLY A 205 3.27 -0.48 1.85
CA GLY A 205 4.21 -0.11 2.91
C GLY A 205 5.10 1.06 2.50
N GLU A 206 5.35 1.98 3.42
CA GLU A 206 6.16 3.17 3.16
C GLU A 206 7.66 2.82 3.01
N ARG A 207 8.36 3.44 2.04
CA ARG A 207 9.77 3.16 1.72
C ARG A 207 10.65 4.39 1.47
N SER A 208 10.19 5.60 1.80
CA SER A 208 10.94 6.85 1.60
C SER A 208 11.74 7.33 2.81
N SER A 209 11.27 7.00 4.02
CA SER A 209 11.76 7.59 5.25
C SER A 209 13.09 6.99 5.68
N LEU A 210 13.93 7.79 6.35
CA LEU A 210 15.22 7.32 6.88
C LEU A 210 15.13 6.93 8.35
N VAL A 211 14.09 7.38 9.05
CA VAL A 211 13.88 7.17 10.48
C VAL A 211 12.47 6.66 10.76
N LEU A 212 12.33 5.83 11.78
CA LEU A 212 11.07 5.14 12.08
C LEU A 212 9.89 6.10 12.36
N PRO A 213 10.05 7.20 13.13
CA PRO A 213 8.95 8.14 13.36
C PRO A 213 8.44 8.80 12.08
N ALA A 214 9.34 9.15 11.15
CA ALA A 214 8.97 9.71 9.85
C ALA A 214 8.21 8.67 9.02
N SER A 215 8.67 7.42 9.01
CA SER A 215 8.00 6.32 8.31
C SER A 215 6.55 6.14 8.80
N ARG A 216 6.34 6.18 10.12
CA ARG A 216 5.00 6.12 10.72
C ARG A 216 4.11 7.30 10.32
N ARG A 217 4.65 8.52 10.36
CA ARG A 217 3.91 9.72 9.95
C ARG A 217 3.46 9.61 8.49
N VAL A 218 4.37 9.26 7.58
CA VAL A 218 4.07 9.13 6.15
C VAL A 218 3.08 7.99 5.89
N ALA A 219 3.19 6.86 6.59
CA ALA A 219 2.23 5.77 6.46
C ALA A 219 0.81 6.15 6.93
N HIS A 220 0.69 6.92 8.01
CA HIS A 220 -0.61 7.46 8.44
C HIS A 220 -1.18 8.49 7.46
N GLU A 221 -0.34 9.37 6.93
CA GLU A 221 -0.75 10.31 5.87
C GLU A 221 -1.24 9.56 4.64
N MET A 222 -0.48 8.58 4.15
CA MET A 222 -0.86 7.71 3.04
C MET A 222 -2.20 7.02 3.31
N THR A 223 -2.40 6.46 4.51
CA THR A 223 -3.69 5.86 4.92
C THR A 223 -4.82 6.88 4.85
N SER A 224 -4.60 8.07 5.39
CA SER A 224 -5.62 9.13 5.40
C SER A 224 -6.02 9.56 4.00
N ARG A 225 -5.05 9.65 3.06
CA ARG A 225 -5.32 10.00 1.66
C ARG A 225 -6.13 8.92 0.96
N VAL A 226 -5.75 7.65 1.13
CA VAL A 226 -6.47 6.52 0.52
C VAL A 226 -7.89 6.40 1.12
N ARG A 227 -8.08 6.65 2.42
CA ARG A 227 -9.43 6.69 3.02
C ARG A 227 -10.27 7.85 2.48
N ALA A 228 -9.66 9.03 2.35
CA ALA A 228 -10.35 10.20 1.80
C ALA A 228 -10.80 9.98 0.34
N LEU A 229 -10.05 9.20 -0.44
CA LEU A 229 -10.46 8.79 -1.78
C LEU A 229 -11.77 7.98 -1.78
N VAL A 230 -11.91 7.03 -0.85
CA VAL A 230 -13.10 6.15 -0.76
C VAL A 230 -14.31 6.89 -0.20
N ASN A 231 -14.11 7.82 0.73
CA ASN A 231 -15.20 8.53 1.41
C ASN A 231 -15.74 9.74 0.63
N ARG A 232 -15.19 10.08 -0.54
CA ARG A 232 -15.73 11.15 -1.37
C ARG A 232 -17.01 10.65 -2.06
N PRO A 233 -18.18 11.26 -1.83
CA PRO A 233 -19.36 10.95 -2.62
C PRO A 233 -19.06 11.33 -4.07
N GLY A 234 -19.17 10.35 -4.97
CA GLY A 234 -19.12 10.56 -6.42
C GLY A 234 -20.37 11.26 -6.93
#